data_AF-A0A972FR94-F1
#
_entry.id   AF-A0A972FR94-F1
#
_cell.length_a   1.000
_cell.length_b   1.000
_cell.length_c   1.000
_cell.angle_alpha   90.00
_cell.angle_beta   90.00
_cell.angle_gamma   90.00
#
_symmetry.space_group_name_H-M   'P 1'
#
loop_
_entity.id
_entity.type
_entity.pdbx_description
1 polymer ?
#
loop_
_entity_poly.entity_id
_entity_poly.type
_entity_poly.pdbx_seq_one_letter_code
_entity_poly.pdbx_strand_id
1 'polypeptide(L)'
;MKNKLFPEFIKRTSPTFFTKAYRYFAYDGWIVGTTLKLNTDSTYELKSCSMIVNGNWTVEGDSLILTEVHKRFRIDSLNRSDKWKKYLNPNKRKETFEIDGNSIETVYKMSHGGKSLVKLIKSE
;
A
#
# COMPACT_ATOMS: atom_id res chain seq x y z
N MET A 1 -13.40 10.92 24.87
CA MET A 1 -13.39 10.16 23.61
C MET A 1 -11.95 10.05 23.14
N LYS A 2 -11.38 8.84 23.04
CA LYS A 2 -9.96 8.63 22.68
C LYS A 2 -9.88 8.03 21.27
N ASN A 3 -9.76 8.87 20.25
CA ASN A 3 -9.41 8.43 18.90
C ASN A 3 -7.92 8.05 18.88
N LYS A 4 -7.61 6.79 19.18
CA LYS A 4 -6.28 6.23 18.91
C LYS A 4 -6.25 5.74 17.46
N LEU A 5 -6.09 6.69 16.53
CA LEU A 5 -5.77 6.40 15.13
C LEU A 5 -4.26 6.06 15.06
N PHE A 6 -3.97 4.82 15.45
CA PHE A 6 -2.74 4.02 15.38
C PHE A 6 -1.39 4.73 15.09
N PRO A 7 -0.50 4.87 16.09
CA PRO A 7 0.92 5.10 15.85
C PRO A 7 1.72 3.77 15.85
N GLU A 8 2.66 3.69 14.91
CA GLU A 8 3.87 2.84 14.84
C GLU A 8 3.83 1.43 14.20
N PHE A 9 5.02 1.00 13.77
CA PHE A 9 5.38 0.27 12.55
C PHE A 9 5.00 -1.23 12.48
N ILE A 10 4.83 -1.74 11.24
CA ILE A 10 4.25 -3.06 10.92
C ILE A 10 5.30 -4.14 10.51
N LYS A 11 5.31 -5.28 11.22
CA LYS A 11 5.89 -6.61 10.89
C LYS A 11 4.92 -7.53 10.11
N ARG A 12 5.44 -8.31 9.16
CA ARG A 12 4.68 -9.26 8.31
C ARG A 12 4.18 -10.47 9.11
N THR A 13 2.90 -10.84 8.98
CA THR A 13 2.41 -12.17 9.40
C THR A 13 2.31 -13.13 8.19
N SER A 14 2.61 -14.40 8.42
CA SER A 14 2.60 -15.44 7.39
C SER A 14 1.18 -16.00 7.21
N PRO A 15 0.62 -16.05 5.98
CA PRO A 15 -0.75 -16.54 5.78
C PRO A 15 -0.88 -18.05 6.05
N THR A 16 -2.06 -18.49 6.51
CA THR A 16 -2.39 -19.90 6.74
C THR A 16 -2.39 -20.70 5.43
N PHE A 17 -2.34 -22.03 5.50
CA PHE A 17 -2.32 -22.89 4.31
C PHE A 17 -3.56 -22.69 3.42
N PHE A 18 -4.77 -22.68 3.99
CA PHE A 18 -6.01 -22.49 3.22
C PHE A 18 -6.10 -21.09 2.59
N THR A 19 -5.68 -20.06 3.31
CA THR A 19 -5.61 -18.70 2.76
C THR A 19 -4.57 -18.60 1.64
N LYS A 20 -3.43 -19.28 1.76
CA LYS A 20 -2.44 -19.39 0.68
C LYS A 20 -3.01 -20.12 -0.52
N ALA A 21 -3.69 -21.25 -0.33
CA ALA A 21 -4.27 -22.04 -1.40
C ALA A 21 -5.36 -21.27 -2.15
N TYR A 22 -6.36 -20.71 -1.45
CA TYR A 22 -7.41 -19.91 -2.07
C TYR A 22 -6.83 -18.75 -2.90
N ARG A 23 -5.88 -18.01 -2.33
CA ARG A 23 -5.28 -16.86 -3.00
C ARG A 23 -4.34 -17.26 -4.14
N TYR A 24 -3.69 -18.42 -4.08
CA TYR A 24 -2.88 -18.97 -5.17
C TYR A 24 -3.74 -19.24 -6.42
N PHE A 25 -4.99 -19.69 -6.24
CA PHE A 25 -5.91 -19.89 -7.35
C PHE A 25 -6.67 -18.62 -7.77
N ALA A 26 -6.86 -17.66 -6.85
CA ALA A 26 -7.64 -16.45 -7.11
C ALA A 26 -6.83 -15.27 -7.70
N TYR A 27 -5.51 -15.25 -7.55
CA TYR A 27 -4.65 -14.13 -7.94
C TYR A 27 -3.36 -14.61 -8.65
N ASP A 28 -2.98 -13.90 -9.72
CA ASP A 28 -1.80 -14.18 -10.55
C ASP A 28 -0.50 -13.63 -9.95
N GLY A 29 -0.61 -12.76 -8.94
CA GLY A 29 0.56 -12.08 -8.37
C GLY A 29 0.33 -11.53 -6.97
N TRP A 30 1.45 -11.37 -6.25
CA TRP A 30 1.49 -10.87 -4.88
C TRP A 30 2.48 -9.74 -4.77
N ILE A 31 2.02 -8.60 -4.28
CA ILE A 31 2.91 -7.48 -3.98
C ILE A 31 3.42 -7.66 -2.55
N VAL A 32 4.68 -8.10 -2.43
CA VAL A 32 5.38 -8.29 -1.15
C VAL A 32 6.38 -7.17 -0.90
N GLY A 33 6.72 -6.92 0.37
CA GLY A 33 7.69 -5.88 0.73
C GLY A 33 7.16 -4.46 0.67
N THR A 34 5.84 -4.34 0.78
CA THR A 34 5.17 -3.07 0.95
C THR A 34 4.91 -2.81 2.43
N THR A 35 5.22 -1.61 2.91
CA THR A 35 4.89 -1.14 4.26
C THR A 35 4.13 0.17 4.15
N LEU A 36 2.99 0.28 4.84
CA LEU A 36 2.23 1.51 4.99
C LEU A 36 2.33 1.98 6.44
N LYS A 37 2.74 3.24 6.62
CA LYS A 37 2.70 3.93 7.90
C LYS A 37 1.66 5.05 7.80
N LEU A 38 0.65 5.01 8.67
CA LEU A 38 -0.30 6.10 8.86
C LEU A 38 0.16 6.92 10.07
N ASN A 39 0.31 8.22 9.90
CA ASN A 39 0.63 9.14 10.99
C ASN A 39 -0.67 9.76 11.54
N THR A 40 -0.63 10.19 12.80
CA THR A 40 -1.79 10.77 13.51
C THR A 40 -2.25 12.12 12.95
N ASP A 41 -1.41 12.79 12.16
CA ASP A 41 -1.66 14.06 11.51
C ASP A 41 -2.33 13.92 10.12
N SER A 42 -2.92 12.76 9.84
CA SER A 42 -3.54 12.40 8.57
C SER A 42 -2.57 12.30 7.38
N THR A 43 -1.25 12.24 7.63
CA THR A 43 -0.25 11.95 6.60
C THR A 43 0.13 10.47 6.58
N TYR A 44 0.60 9.95 5.44
CA TYR A 44 1.09 8.58 5.33
C TYR A 44 2.45 8.49 4.62
N GLU A 45 3.12 7.36 4.85
CA GLU A 45 4.28 6.92 4.08
C GLU A 45 4.09 5.46 3.64
N LEU A 46 4.07 5.23 2.33
CA LEU A 46 4.02 3.92 1.70
C LEU A 46 5.38 3.62 1.07
N LYS A 47 6.01 2.52 1.47
CA LYS A 47 7.28 2.05 0.89
C LYS A 47 7.04 0.72 0.20
N SER A 48 7.39 0.63 -1.07
CA SER A 48 7.44 -0.64 -1.82
C SER A 48 8.89 -1.04 -2.07
N CYS A 49 9.14 -2.07 -2.87
CA CYS A 49 10.50 -2.44 -3.28
C CYS A 49 11.20 -1.36 -4.10
N SER A 50 10.46 -0.54 -4.86
CA SER A 50 11.02 0.42 -5.81
C SER A 50 10.77 1.88 -5.42
N MET A 51 9.69 2.16 -4.70
CA MET A 51 9.20 3.54 -4.46
C MET A 51 8.97 3.83 -2.99
N ILE A 52 9.04 5.12 -2.66
CA ILE A 52 8.51 5.71 -1.43
C ILE A 52 7.51 6.77 -1.86
N VAL A 53 6.31 6.68 -1.29
CA VAL A 53 5.17 7.54 -1.60
C VAL A 53 4.67 8.15 -0.29
N ASN A 54 4.43 9.45 -0.31
CA ASN A 54 3.92 10.21 0.82
C ASN A 54 2.66 10.95 0.40
N GLY A 55 1.74 11.13 1.33
CA GLY A 55 0.54 11.89 1.07
C GLY A 55 -0.39 11.95 2.26
N ASN A 56 -1.67 12.15 1.99
CA ASN A 56 -2.71 12.24 3.01
C ASN A 56 -3.59 11.00 2.98
N TRP A 57 -4.11 10.60 4.13
CA TRP A 57 -5.06 9.52 4.24
C TRP A 57 -6.36 9.98 4.90
N THR A 58 -7.46 9.36 4.49
CA THR A 58 -8.78 9.50 5.09
C THR A 58 -9.44 8.13 5.21
N VAL A 59 -10.44 8.03 6.07
CA VAL A 59 -11.28 6.83 6.19
C VAL A 59 -12.71 7.22 5.85
N GLU A 60 -13.32 6.46 4.94
CA GLU A 60 -14.71 6.63 4.50
C GLU A 60 -15.41 5.26 4.62
N GLY A 61 -16.23 5.08 5.65
CA GLY A 61 -16.81 3.78 5.97
C GLY A 61 -15.74 2.72 6.27
N ASP A 62 -15.82 1.58 5.59
CA ASP A 62 -14.84 0.48 5.68
C ASP A 62 -13.68 0.63 4.69
N SER A 63 -13.47 1.85 4.16
CA SER A 63 -12.42 2.13 3.18
C SER A 63 -11.36 3.11 3.72
N LEU A 64 -10.09 2.72 3.61
CA LEU A 64 -8.95 3.61 3.76
C LEU A 64 -8.60 4.19 2.38
N ILE A 65 -8.56 5.52 2.30
CA ILE A 65 -8.28 6.24 1.06
C ILE A 65 -6.95 6.97 1.20
N LEU A 66 -6.02 6.71 0.28
CA LEU A 66 -4.72 7.37 0.20
C LEU A 66 -4.70 8.34 -0.98
N THR A 67 -4.34 9.58 -0.70
CA THR A 67 -4.13 10.63 -1.72
C THR A 67 -2.65 10.95 -1.79
N GLU A 68 -2.03 10.60 -2.91
CA GLU A 68 -0.61 10.82 -3.17
C GLU A 68 -0.28 12.31 -3.31
N VAL A 69 0.78 12.77 -2.62
CA VAL A 69 1.30 14.15 -2.72
C VAL A 69 2.71 14.16 -3.27
N HIS A 70 3.55 13.21 -2.85
CA HIS A 70 4.94 13.12 -3.26
C HIS A 70 5.36 11.68 -3.50
N LYS A 71 6.25 11.47 -4.47
CA LYS A 71 6.75 10.16 -4.83
C LYS A 71 8.21 10.21 -5.26
N ARG A 72 8.99 9.23 -4.80
CA ARG A 72 10.40 9.07 -5.15
C ARG A 72 10.78 7.61 -5.29
N PHE A 73 11.78 7.34 -6.11
CA PHE A 73 12.45 6.05 -6.12
C PHE A 73 13.22 5.85 -4.81
N ARG A 74 13.28 4.59 -4.36
CA ARG A 74 14.18 4.17 -3.26
C ARG A 74 15.65 4.25 -3.65
N ILE A 75 15.94 4.10 -4.94
CA ILE A 75 17.29 4.18 -5.49
C ILE A 75 17.53 5.63 -5.92
N ASP A 76 18.45 6.31 -5.26
CA ASP A 76 18.67 7.75 -5.44
C ASP A 76 19.08 8.14 -6.86
N SER A 77 19.84 7.29 -7.54
CA SER A 77 20.27 7.53 -8.93
C SER A 77 19.09 7.64 -9.91
N LEU A 78 17.99 6.93 -9.64
CA LEU A 78 16.80 6.96 -10.48
C LEU A 78 16.02 8.27 -10.34
N ASN A 79 16.11 8.94 -9.19
CA ASN A 79 15.40 10.20 -8.95
C ASN A 79 15.92 11.36 -9.81
N ARG A 80 17.18 11.29 -10.28
CA ARG A 80 17.80 12.34 -11.11
C ARG A 80 17.77 12.03 -12.61
N SER A 81 17.35 10.82 -12.98
CA SER A 81 17.38 10.37 -14.37
C SER A 81 16.17 10.89 -15.16
N ASP A 82 16.42 11.62 -16.25
CA ASP A 82 15.36 12.15 -17.13
C ASP A 82 14.45 11.06 -17.68
N LYS A 83 15.00 9.88 -17.97
CA LYS A 83 14.24 8.70 -18.42
C LYS A 83 13.16 8.27 -17.41
N TRP A 84 13.42 8.43 -16.11
CA TRP A 84 12.58 7.94 -15.03
C TRP A 84 11.74 9.01 -14.35
N LYS A 85 12.02 10.31 -14.58
CA LYS A 85 11.27 11.45 -14.01
C LYS A 85 9.76 11.35 -14.21
N LYS A 86 9.29 10.80 -15.33
CA LYS A 86 7.85 10.63 -15.61
C LYS A 86 7.10 9.78 -14.56
N TYR A 87 7.80 8.90 -13.84
CA TYR A 87 7.22 8.05 -12.80
C TYR A 87 7.24 8.68 -11.40
N LEU A 88 7.85 9.86 -11.25
CA LEU A 88 7.90 10.64 -10.01
C LEU A 88 6.68 11.54 -9.84
N ASN A 89 5.94 11.79 -10.92
CA ASN A 89 4.75 12.62 -10.86
C ASN A 89 3.68 11.94 -10.00
N PRO A 90 3.16 12.64 -8.98
CA PRO A 90 2.09 12.14 -8.16
C PRO A 90 0.92 11.66 -9.00
N ASN A 91 0.47 10.43 -8.79
CA ASN A 91 -0.73 9.96 -9.44
C ASN A 91 -1.93 10.72 -8.85
N LYS A 92 -2.73 11.38 -9.70
CA LYS A 92 -3.95 12.06 -9.24
C LYS A 92 -5.05 11.09 -8.78
N ARG A 93 -4.85 9.79 -8.95
CA ARG A 93 -5.79 8.76 -8.53
C ARG A 93 -5.66 8.49 -7.04
N LYS A 94 -6.79 8.43 -6.36
CA LYS A 94 -6.88 7.92 -4.99
C LYS A 94 -6.65 6.42 -5.00
N GLU A 95 -5.80 5.93 -4.10
CA GLU A 95 -5.71 4.49 -3.83
C GLU A 95 -6.69 4.14 -2.71
N THR A 96 -7.41 3.04 -2.86
CA THR A 96 -8.44 2.62 -1.91
C THR A 96 -8.12 1.21 -1.42
N PHE A 97 -8.17 1.05 -0.10
CA PHE A 97 -8.00 -0.21 0.59
C PHE A 97 -9.26 -0.50 1.39
N GLU A 98 -9.74 -1.73 1.31
CA GLU A 98 -10.80 -2.22 2.19
C GLU A 98 -10.20 -2.58 3.55
N ILE A 99 -10.86 -2.15 4.62
CA ILE A 99 -10.46 -2.43 6.01
C ILE A 99 -11.20 -3.69 6.46
N ASP A 100 -10.44 -4.72 6.80
CA ASP A 100 -10.94 -5.97 7.35
C ASP A 100 -10.22 -6.28 8.67
N GLY A 101 -10.83 -5.84 9.77
CA GLY A 101 -10.32 -6.03 11.13
C GLY A 101 -8.90 -5.51 11.31
N ASN A 102 -7.93 -6.44 11.39
CA ASN A 102 -6.51 -6.13 11.55
C ASN A 102 -5.74 -6.05 10.22
N SER A 103 -6.40 -6.13 9.07
CA SER A 103 -5.77 -6.01 7.76
C SER A 103 -6.45 -4.98 6.87
N ILE A 104 -5.67 -4.49 5.92
CA ILE A 104 -6.18 -3.71 4.78
C ILE A 104 -5.78 -4.40 3.49
N GLU A 105 -6.69 -4.43 2.51
CA GLU A 105 -6.49 -5.13 1.25
C GLU A 105 -6.89 -4.28 0.04
N THR A 106 -6.20 -4.48 -1.08
CA THR A 106 -6.61 -3.92 -2.36
C THR A 106 -6.19 -4.83 -3.51
N VAL A 107 -6.99 -4.83 -4.58
CA VAL A 107 -6.79 -5.68 -5.76
C VAL A 107 -6.48 -4.82 -6.98
N TYR A 108 -5.34 -5.05 -7.60
CA TYR A 108 -4.95 -4.42 -8.85
C TYR A 108 -5.22 -5.35 -10.02
N LYS A 109 -5.82 -4.82 -11.10
CA LYS A 109 -5.87 -5.50 -12.39
C LYS A 109 -4.58 -5.24 -13.16
N MET A 110 -3.94 -6.31 -13.59
CA MET A 110 -2.73 -6.28 -14.41
C MET A 110 -3.10 -6.06 -15.88
N SER A 111 -2.17 -5.54 -16.68
CA SER A 111 -2.39 -5.23 -18.10
C SER A 111 -2.76 -6.45 -18.95
N HIS A 112 -2.33 -7.64 -18.52
CA HIS A 112 -2.66 -8.91 -19.18
C HIS A 112 -3.95 -9.56 -18.63
N GLY A 113 -4.78 -8.82 -17.90
CA GLY A 113 -6.06 -9.30 -17.35
C GLY A 113 -5.97 -10.04 -16.01
N GLY A 114 -4.76 -10.30 -15.51
CA GLY A 114 -4.56 -10.94 -14.21
C GLY A 114 -4.91 -10.03 -13.03
N LYS A 115 -5.00 -10.60 -11.83
CA LYS A 115 -5.28 -9.88 -10.58
C LYS A 115 -4.10 -10.02 -9.62
N SER A 116 -3.70 -8.90 -9.02
CA SER A 116 -2.66 -8.85 -8.00
C SER A 116 -3.24 -8.32 -6.69
N LEU A 117 -2.91 -8.97 -5.58
CA LEU A 117 -3.37 -8.59 -4.25
C LEU A 117 -2.25 -7.90 -3.46
N VAL A 118 -2.58 -6.76 -2.85
CA VAL A 118 -1.83 -6.19 -1.72
C VAL A 118 -2.64 -6.47 -0.46
N LYS A 119 -2.06 -7.21 0.48
CA LYS A 119 -2.56 -7.31 1.86
C LYS A 119 -1.52 -6.74 2.80
N LEU A 120 -1.93 -5.78 3.62
CA LEU A 120 -1.12 -5.26 4.72
C LEU A 120 -1.83 -5.64 6.01
N ILE A 121 -1.07 -6.21 6.96
CA ILE A 121 -1.61 -6.71 8.22
C ILE A 121 -0.97 -5.88 9.31
N LYS A 122 -1.77 -5.35 10.24
CA LYS A 122 -1.28 -4.65 11.42
C LYS A 122 -0.39 -5.60 12.23
N SER A 123 0.82 -5.18 12.59
CA SER A 123 1.64 -5.98 13.48
C SER A 123 1.45 -5.62 14.94
N GLU A 124 1.75 -6.59 15.78
CA GLU A 124 1.92 -6.44 17.23
C GLU A 124 3.06 -5.50 17.59
#